data_AF-A0A1E1LIX7-F1
#
_entry.id   AF-A0A1E1LIX7-F1
#
_cell.length_a   1.000
_cell.length_b   1.000
_cell.length_c   1.000
_cell.angle_alpha   90.00
_cell.angle_beta   90.00
_cell.angle_gamma   90.00
#
_symmetry.space_group_name_H-M   'P 1'
#
loop_
_entity.id
_entity.type
_entity.pdbx_description
1 polymer ?
#
loop_
_entity_poly.entity_id
_entity_poly.type
_entity_poly.pdbx_seq_one_letter_code
_entity_poly.pdbx_strand_id
1 'polypeptide(L)'
;MSIVAVAGGTGKLGRAVVDGIVADGKFEVVVLAREAEDAKSKEIGARIVAVSYTNPDAITSVLEQNRIAIVISTLSSQCPPEQELNLIKGAARSSTTMRYIPSVWGVPGTEE
;
A
#
# COMPACT_ATOMS: atom_id res chain seq x y z
N MET A 1 -6.48 -11.62 12.61
CA MET A 1 -6.62 -11.43 11.16
C MET A 1 -5.64 -10.33 10.77
N SER A 2 -4.78 -10.54 9.78
CA SER A 2 -3.77 -9.55 9.41
C SER A 2 -4.33 -8.57 8.38
N ILE A 3 -4.00 -7.30 8.53
CA ILE A 3 -4.46 -6.23 7.62
C ILE A 3 -3.37 -5.99 6.57
N VAL A 4 -3.75 -6.09 5.30
CA VAL A 4 -2.88 -5.85 4.15
C VAL A 4 -3.20 -4.48 3.56
N ALA A 5 -2.20 -3.63 3.46
CA ALA A 5 -2.31 -2.35 2.79
C ALA A 5 -1.70 -2.41 1.39
N VAL A 6 -2.44 -1.94 0.38
CA VAL A 6 -1.98 -1.87 -1.00
C VAL A 6 -1.79 -0.40 -1.40
N ALA A 7 -0.54 0.05 -1.51
CA ALA A 7 -0.19 1.39 -1.98
C ALA A 7 -0.29 1.47 -3.50
N GLY A 8 -1.13 2.39 -4.00
CA GLY A 8 -1.47 2.42 -5.43
C GLY A 8 -2.56 1.40 -5.81
N GLY A 9 -3.31 0.89 -4.82
CA GLY A 9 -4.40 -0.08 -5.03
C GLY A 9 -5.55 0.39 -5.92
N THR A 10 -5.63 1.69 -6.24
CA THR A 10 -6.61 2.24 -7.19
C THR A 10 -6.14 2.17 -8.66
N GLY A 11 -4.86 1.85 -8.91
CA GLY A 11 -4.31 1.70 -10.26
C GLY A 11 -4.61 0.32 -10.87
N LYS A 12 -4.29 0.13 -12.16
CA LYS A 12 -4.59 -1.12 -12.90
C LYS A 12 -4.07 -2.38 -12.18
N LEU A 13 -2.77 -2.40 -11.86
CA LEU A 13 -2.14 -3.53 -11.18
C LEU A 13 -2.59 -3.63 -9.72
N GLY A 14 -2.57 -2.51 -9.00
CA GLY A 14 -2.99 -2.46 -7.60
C GLY A 14 -4.42 -2.95 -7.39
N ARG A 15 -5.32 -2.65 -8.33
CA ARG A 15 -6.71 -3.11 -8.30
C ARG A 15 -6.80 -4.63 -8.41
N ALA A 16 -6.08 -5.23 -9.36
CA ALA A 16 -6.03 -6.69 -9.49
C ALA A 16 -5.48 -7.37 -8.22
N VAL A 17 -4.47 -6.77 -7.57
CA VAL A 17 -3.95 -7.27 -6.29
C VAL A 17 -5.01 -7.17 -5.19
N VAL A 18 -5.70 -6.04 -5.08
CA VAL A 18 -6.79 -5.84 -4.10
C VAL A 18 -7.91 -6.86 -4.31
N ASP A 19 -8.40 -7.00 -5.55
CA ASP A 19 -9.49 -7.93 -5.89
C ASP A 19 -9.10 -9.38 -5.56
N GLY A 20 -7.85 -9.77 -5.84
CA GLY A 20 -7.33 -11.10 -5.52
C GLY A 20 -7.28 -11.39 -4.02
N ILE A 21 -6.85 -10.41 -3.20
CA ILE A 21 -6.80 -10.59 -1.74
C ILE A 21 -8.21 -10.60 -1.14
N VAL A 22 -9.11 -9.74 -1.63
CA VAL A 22 -10.51 -9.71 -1.20
C VAL A 22 -11.20 -11.04 -1.52
N ALA A 23 -10.97 -11.60 -2.70
CA ALA A 23 -11.54 -12.90 -3.10
C ALA A 23 -11.00 -14.07 -2.26
N ASP A 24 -9.74 -14.01 -1.79
CA ASP A 24 -9.17 -15.04 -0.90
C ASP A 24 -9.82 -15.02 0.49
N GLY A 25 -10.33 -13.87 0.95
CA GLY A 25 -11.10 -13.72 2.19
C GLY A 25 -10.31 -13.94 3.49
N LYS A 26 -9.01 -14.25 3.42
CA LYS A 26 -8.16 -14.51 4.60
C LYS A 26 -7.62 -13.24 5.26
N PHE A 27 -7.59 -12.13 4.53
CA PHE A 27 -7.02 -10.86 4.96
C PHE A 27 -8.04 -9.74 4.85
N GLU A 28 -7.94 -8.77 5.75
CA GLU A 28 -8.61 -7.49 5.56
C GLU A 28 -7.74 -6.61 4.66
N VAL A 29 -8.35 -5.97 3.65
CA VAL A 29 -7.62 -5.14 2.68
C VAL A 29 -7.91 -3.67 2.90
N VAL A 30 -6.85 -2.88 2.91
CA VAL A 30 -6.87 -1.43 2.92
C VAL A 30 -6.12 -0.91 1.71
N VAL A 31 -6.67 0.07 1.01
CA VAL A 31 -6.01 0.74 -0.09
C VAL A 31 -5.38 2.03 0.41
N LEU A 32 -4.09 2.23 0.18
CA LEU A 32 -3.42 3.49 0.45
C LEU A 32 -3.45 4.36 -0.82
N ALA A 33 -4.07 5.53 -0.71
CA ALA A 33 -4.20 6.50 -1.78
C ALA A 33 -3.84 7.91 -1.29
N ARG A 34 -3.58 8.84 -2.20
CA ARG A 34 -3.27 10.24 -1.84
C ARG A 34 -4.48 10.97 -1.24
N GLU A 35 -5.67 10.59 -1.67
CA GLU A 35 -6.94 11.15 -1.21
C GLU A 35 -7.88 9.99 -0.89
N ALA A 36 -8.68 10.15 0.17
CA ALA A 36 -9.73 9.22 0.51
C ALA A 36 -10.97 9.59 -0.33
N GLU A 37 -11.50 8.62 -1.07
CA GLU A 37 -12.69 8.79 -1.89
C GLU A 37 -13.70 7.67 -1.61
N ASP A 38 -14.81 8.02 -0.96
CA ASP A 38 -15.84 7.05 -0.54
C ASP A 38 -16.49 6.34 -1.73
N ALA A 39 -16.65 7.03 -2.87
CA ALA A 39 -17.18 6.42 -4.08
C ALA A 39 -16.26 5.30 -4.60
N LYS A 40 -14.94 5.54 -4.64
CA LYS A 40 -13.94 4.52 -5.04
C LYS A 40 -13.83 3.40 -4.01
N SER A 41 -13.97 3.70 -2.72
CA SER A 41 -13.99 2.69 -1.66
C SER A 41 -15.10 1.65 -1.89
N LYS A 42 -16.31 2.12 -2.24
CA LYS A 42 -17.45 1.25 -2.56
C LYS A 42 -17.24 0.46 -3.85
N GLU A 43 -16.66 1.07 -4.88
CA GLU A 43 -16.36 0.40 -6.15
C GLU A 43 -15.27 -0.68 -5.99
N ILE A 44 -14.28 -0.42 -5.13
CA ILE A 44 -13.18 -1.35 -4.86
C ILE A 44 -13.61 -2.48 -3.91
N GLY A 45 -14.58 -2.22 -3.04
CA GLY A 45 -14.95 -3.16 -1.99
C GLY A 45 -13.89 -3.25 -0.88
N ALA A 46 -13.00 -2.26 -0.80
CA ALA A 46 -11.96 -2.16 0.22
C ALA A 46 -11.85 -0.72 0.71
N ARG A 47 -11.53 -0.57 1.99
CA ARG A 47 -11.41 0.74 2.65
C ARG A 47 -10.23 1.51 2.08
N ILE A 48 -10.45 2.76 1.66
CA ILE A 48 -9.38 3.66 1.22
C ILE A 48 -8.92 4.51 2.40
N VAL A 49 -7.62 4.58 2.60
CA VAL A 49 -6.97 5.43 3.59
C VAL A 49 -6.06 6.42 2.87
N ALA A 50 -6.28 7.70 3.18
CA ALA A 50 -5.43 8.77 2.67
C ALA A 50 -4.04 8.69 3.32
N VAL A 51 -3.00 8.78 2.50
CA VAL A 51 -1.61 8.85 2.95
C VAL A 51 -0.82 9.82 2.08
N SER A 52 0.03 10.62 2.73
CA SER A 52 1.03 11.43 2.04
C SER A 52 2.34 10.68 1.95
N TYR A 53 2.78 10.37 0.73
CA TYR A 53 4.07 9.72 0.48
C TYR A 53 5.29 10.66 0.62
N THR A 54 5.09 11.90 1.07
CA THR A 54 6.18 12.88 1.26
C THR A 54 6.79 12.85 2.65
N ASN A 55 6.14 12.21 3.63
CA ASN A 55 6.58 12.23 5.03
C ASN A 55 6.51 10.81 5.65
N PRO A 56 7.66 10.17 5.93
CA PRO A 56 7.73 8.86 6.58
C PRO A 56 7.02 8.76 7.94
N ASP A 57 7.01 9.82 8.74
CA ASP A 57 6.37 9.80 10.07
C ASP A 57 4.85 9.83 9.97
N ALA A 58 4.32 10.56 8.98
CA ALA A 58 2.90 10.53 8.65
C ALA A 58 2.49 9.14 8.15
N ILE A 59 3.31 8.52 7.29
CA ILE A 59 3.09 7.13 6.83
C ILE A 59 3.08 6.18 8.02
N THR A 60 4.08 6.26 8.91
CA THR A 60 4.17 5.42 10.12
C THR A 60 2.89 5.52 10.94
N SER A 61 2.44 6.74 11.22
CA SER A 61 1.22 7.00 11.99
C SER A 61 -0.01 6.37 11.33
N VAL A 62 -0.14 6.50 10.00
CA VAL A 62 -1.24 5.89 9.24
C VAL A 62 -1.17 4.36 9.33
N LEU A 63 0.00 3.76 9.16
CA LEU A 63 0.16 2.31 9.24
C LEU A 63 -0.25 1.77 10.62
N GLU A 64 0.19 2.42 11.70
CA GLU A 64 -0.09 2.00 13.07
C GLU A 64 -1.54 2.22 13.49
N GLN A 65 -2.13 3.38 13.17
CA GLN A 65 -3.54 3.67 13.45
C GLN A 65 -4.48 2.65 12.80
N ASN A 66 -4.09 2.15 11.63
CA ASN A 66 -4.83 1.14 10.87
C ASN A 66 -4.36 -0.29 11.14
N ARG A 67 -3.41 -0.50 12.07
CA ARG A 67 -2.83 -1.80 12.43
C ARG A 67 -2.37 -2.62 11.22
N ILE A 68 -1.77 -1.95 10.24
CA ILE A 68 -1.34 -2.56 8.99
C ILE A 68 -0.14 -3.46 9.27
N ALA A 69 -0.31 -4.75 8.97
CA ALA A 69 0.72 -5.77 9.19
C ALA A 69 1.58 -6.02 7.95
N ILE A 70 1.00 -5.86 6.76
CA ILE A 70 1.67 -6.12 5.48
C ILE A 70 1.43 -4.93 4.56
N VAL A 71 2.50 -4.39 3.99
CA VAL A 71 2.41 -3.33 2.98
C VAL A 71 2.86 -3.88 1.64
N ILE A 72 2.02 -3.72 0.62
CA ILE A 72 2.30 -4.06 -0.78
C ILE A 72 2.35 -2.77 -1.58
N SER A 73 3.49 -2.49 -2.20
CA SER A 73 3.65 -1.36 -3.09
C SER A 73 3.32 -1.76 -4.52
N THR A 74 2.33 -1.09 -5.11
CA THR A 74 2.05 -1.11 -6.55
C THR A 74 2.13 0.31 -7.11
N LEU A 75 3.01 1.14 -6.53
CA LEU A 75 3.27 2.49 -7.03
C LEU A 75 3.84 2.41 -8.45
N SER A 76 3.41 3.33 -9.30
CA SER A 76 3.86 3.41 -10.70
C SER A 76 5.35 3.74 -10.76
N SER A 77 6.07 3.22 -11.75
CA SER A 77 7.44 3.66 -12.06
C SER A 77 7.54 5.13 -12.46
N GLN A 78 6.40 5.77 -12.78
CA GLN A 78 6.31 7.21 -13.02
C GLN A 78 6.23 8.03 -11.72
N CYS A 79 5.99 7.40 -10.57
CA CYS A 79 6.07 8.09 -9.29
C CYS A 79 7.54 8.43 -8.98
N PRO A 80 7.81 9.59 -8.37
CA PRO A 80 9.13 9.90 -7.86
C PRO A 80 9.63 8.79 -6.92
N PRO A 81 10.89 8.32 -7.07
CA PRO A 81 11.42 7.21 -6.28
C PRO A 81 11.38 7.50 -4.77
N GLU A 82 11.41 8.79 -4.39
CA GLU A 82 11.28 9.24 -3.01
C GLU A 82 9.97 8.80 -2.35
N GLN A 83 8.89 8.63 -3.12
CA GLN A 83 7.59 8.20 -2.57
C GLN A 83 7.66 6.76 -2.05
N GLU A 84 8.27 5.85 -2.81
CA GLU A 84 8.45 4.47 -2.37
C GLU A 84 9.50 4.38 -1.26
N LEU A 85 10.60 5.15 -1.36
CA LEU A 85 11.60 5.22 -0.29
C LEU A 85 11.00 5.72 1.04
N ASN A 86 10.12 6.71 0.99
CA ASN A 86 9.43 7.20 2.19
C ASN A 86 8.44 6.17 2.73
N LEU A 87 7.74 5.44 1.84
CA LEU A 87 6.87 4.35 2.25
C LEU A 87 7.64 3.22 2.93
N ILE A 88 8.81 2.84 2.40
CA ILE A 88 9.73 1.88 3.03
C ILE A 88 10.17 2.38 4.41
N LYS A 89 10.60 3.64 4.52
CA LYS A 89 11.03 4.24 5.80
C LYS A 89 9.89 4.26 6.82
N GLY A 90 8.68 4.61 6.41
CA GLY A 90 7.51 4.62 7.29
C GLY A 90 7.10 3.20 7.74
N ALA A 91 7.12 2.24 6.81
CA ALA A 91 6.88 0.83 7.12
C ALA A 91 7.91 0.27 8.09
N ALA A 92 9.20 0.57 7.90
CA ALA A 92 10.27 0.11 8.78
C ALA A 92 10.21 0.72 10.20
N ARG A 93 9.61 1.91 10.34
CA ARG A 93 9.39 2.57 11.64
C ARG A 93 8.14 2.09 12.36
N SER A 94 7.17 1.55 11.62
CA SER A 94 5.89 1.11 12.18
C SER A 94 6.08 -0.13 13.05
N SER A 95 5.63 -0.06 14.29
CA SER A 95 5.61 -1.19 15.23
C SER A 95 4.66 -2.32 14.80
N THR A 96 3.68 -2.01 13.94
CA THR A 96 2.68 -2.98 13.45
C THR A 96 3.07 -3.67 12.16
N THR A 97 3.91 -3.05 11.33
CA THR A 97 4.25 -3.58 10.00
C THR A 97 5.33 -4.65 10.10
N MET A 98 5.01 -5.86 9.66
CA MET A 98 5.87 -7.04 9.74
C MET A 98 6.48 -7.42 8.38
N ARG A 99 5.86 -6.97 7.29
CA ARG A 99 6.31 -7.29 5.93
C ARG A 99 6.09 -6.12 4.99
N TYR A 100 7.08 -5.87 4.14
CA TYR A 100 7.01 -4.94 3.03
C TYR A 100 7.31 -5.65 1.71
N ILE A 101 6.48 -5.43 0.70
CA ILE A 101 6.66 -5.95 -0.67
C ILE A 101 6.84 -4.75 -1.61
N PRO A 102 8.02 -4.55 -2.21
CA PRO A 102 8.30 -3.40 -3.07
C PRO A 102 7.61 -3.52 -4.44
N SER A 103 7.52 -2.41 -5.17
CA SER A 103 6.93 -2.33 -6.52
C SER A 103 7.89 -2.88 -7.59
N VAL A 104 8.09 -4.20 -7.57
CA VAL A 104 9.02 -4.92 -8.47
C VAL A 104 8.30 -5.92 -9.39
N TRP A 105 7.13 -5.52 -9.89
CA TRP A 105 6.22 -6.37 -10.67
C TRP A 105 6.60 -6.52 -12.16
N GLY A 106 7.76 -5.99 -12.54
CA GLY A 106 8.29 -6.03 -13.91
C GLY A 106 9.30 -7.15 -14.11
N VAL A 107 10.23 -6.93 -15.04
CA VAL A 107 11.37 -7.82 -15.24
C VAL A 107 12.36 -7.66 -14.08
N PRO A 108 13.13 -8.72 -13.74
CA PRO A 108 14.21 -8.61 -12.76
C PRO A 108 15.14 -7.44 -13.10
N GLY A 109 15.49 -6.64 -12.10
CA GLY A 109 16.52 -5.61 -12.27
C GLY A 109 17.83 -6.28 -12.67
N THR A 110 18.54 -5.69 -13.63
CA THR A 110 19.92 -6.07 -13.90
C THR A 110 20.77 -5.66 -12.69
N GLU A 111 21.63 -6.55 -12.21
CA GLU A 111 22.67 -6.17 -11.24
C GLU A 111 23.53 -5.07 -11.87
N GLU A 112 23.72 -3.97 -11.15
CA GLU A 112 24.60 -2.86 -11.52
C GLU A 112 26.00 -3.08 -10.93
#